data_AF-A0A517T8I6-F1
#
_entry.id   AF-A0A517T8I6-F1
#
_cell.length_a   1.000
_cell.length_b   1.000
_cell.length_c   1.000
_cell.angle_alpha   90.00
_cell.angle_beta   90.00
_cell.angle_gamma   90.00
#
_symmetry.space_group_name_H-M   'P 1'
#
loop_
_entity.id
_entity.type
_entity.pdbx_description
1 polymer ?
#
loop_
_entity_poly.entity_id
_entity_poly.type
_entity_poly.pdbx_seq_one_letter_code
_entity_poly.pdbx_strand_id
1 'polypeptide(L)'
;MIKWNDISDKHSRFFEGNDENHTSNNYTEALEALLGFLKSDILGKGNSQYVDLFFLKINTDSGRLIACATTKEKYSAGVADGCCIRCQAVQNYWYNLDDSGVADDVFEIKITEHSKEIGAHFKKMLNENVDEIFAKCSVGDATYWIIGIEPNDIIVDEKLFDEND
;
A
#
# COMPACT_ATOMS: atom_id res chain seq x y z
N MET A 1 -9.83 -8.24 15.20
CA MET A 1 -8.87 -9.14 14.53
C MET A 1 -9.28 -9.17 13.07
N ILE A 2 -8.39 -8.81 12.15
CA ILE A 2 -8.73 -8.68 10.72
C ILE A 2 -8.86 -10.08 10.10
N LYS A 3 -9.95 -10.30 9.39
CA LYS A 3 -10.21 -11.53 8.65
C LYS A 3 -9.85 -11.32 7.18
N TRP A 4 -8.86 -12.06 6.70
CA TRP A 4 -8.41 -12.00 5.31
C TRP A 4 -9.19 -12.99 4.44
N ASN A 5 -9.76 -12.50 3.35
CA ASN A 5 -10.50 -13.29 2.38
C ASN A 5 -9.69 -13.35 1.08
N ASP A 6 -9.50 -14.56 0.57
CA ASP A 6 -8.85 -14.78 -0.72
C ASP A 6 -9.79 -14.36 -1.85
N ILE A 7 -9.36 -13.37 -2.61
CA ILE A 7 -10.03 -12.88 -3.82
C ILE A 7 -9.09 -12.96 -5.03
N SER A 8 -8.11 -13.86 -4.96
CA SER A 8 -7.13 -14.10 -6.01
C SER A 8 -7.79 -14.53 -7.31
N ASP A 9 -7.16 -14.21 -8.42
CA ASP A 9 -7.52 -14.71 -9.73
C ASP A 9 -6.43 -15.64 -10.29
N LYS A 10 -6.54 -16.01 -11.56
CA LYS A 10 -5.57 -16.91 -12.22
C LYS A 10 -4.16 -16.31 -12.36
N HIS A 11 -4.04 -14.98 -12.27
CA HIS A 11 -2.83 -14.24 -12.60
C HIS A 11 -2.18 -13.61 -11.37
N SER A 12 -2.96 -13.31 -10.33
CA SER A 12 -2.56 -12.54 -9.16
C SER A 12 -3.13 -13.10 -7.86
N ARG A 13 -2.28 -13.16 -6.83
CA ARG A 13 -2.72 -13.46 -5.46
C ARG A 13 -3.16 -12.19 -4.78
N PHE A 14 -4.45 -12.05 -4.49
CA PHE A 14 -5.00 -10.83 -3.93
C PHE A 14 -5.97 -11.12 -2.79
N PHE A 15 -5.83 -10.39 -1.68
CA PHE A 15 -6.59 -10.65 -0.46
C PHE A 15 -7.29 -9.38 0.05
N GLU A 16 -8.51 -9.54 0.56
CA GLU A 16 -9.27 -8.47 1.19
C GLU A 16 -9.39 -8.71 2.69
N GLY A 17 -8.83 -7.78 3.48
CA GLY A 17 -8.96 -7.70 4.91
C GLY A 17 -10.29 -7.06 5.30
N ASN A 18 -11.13 -7.82 5.99
CA ASN A 18 -12.38 -7.34 6.57
C ASN A 18 -12.20 -7.23 8.09
N ASP A 19 -12.38 -6.01 8.61
CA ASP A 19 -12.49 -5.77 10.05
C ASP A 19 -13.97 -5.73 10.43
N GLU A 20 -14.49 -6.83 10.99
CA GLU A 20 -15.89 -6.96 11.43
C GLU A 20 -16.26 -5.91 12.50
N ASN A 21 -15.28 -5.27 13.13
CA ASN A 21 -15.49 -4.27 14.17
C ASN A 21 -15.36 -2.82 13.69
N HIS A 22 -15.05 -2.56 12.41
CA HIS A 22 -14.84 -1.21 11.87
C HIS A 22 -13.83 -0.35 12.68
N THR A 23 -12.83 -0.98 13.29
CA THR A 23 -12.03 -0.37 14.37
C THR A 23 -10.77 0.36 13.96
N SER A 24 -10.34 0.32 12.70
CA SER A 24 -9.21 1.17 12.28
C SER A 24 -9.69 2.63 12.13
N ASN A 25 -10.00 3.27 13.28
CA ASN A 25 -10.10 4.72 13.44
C ASN A 25 -8.75 5.40 13.24
N ASN A 26 -7.68 4.61 13.04
CA ASN A 26 -6.35 5.07 12.72
C ASN A 26 -5.83 4.30 11.49
N TYR A 27 -5.20 5.02 10.54
CA TYR A 27 -4.54 4.41 9.41
C TYR A 27 -3.26 3.65 9.81
N THR A 28 -2.61 3.97 10.93
CA THR A 28 -1.41 3.25 11.40
C THR A 28 -1.70 1.77 11.65
N GLU A 29 -2.76 1.43 12.39
CA GLU A 29 -3.13 0.04 12.65
C GLU A 29 -3.49 -0.72 11.36
N ALA A 30 -4.12 -0.02 10.41
CA ALA A 30 -4.42 -0.59 9.09
C ALA A 30 -3.14 -0.87 8.29
N LEU A 31 -2.16 0.03 8.33
CA LEU A 31 -0.84 -0.16 7.72
C LEU A 31 -0.06 -1.30 8.39
N GLU A 32 -0.13 -1.43 9.71
CA GLU A 32 0.51 -2.54 10.46
C GLU A 32 -0.08 -3.89 10.07
N ALA A 33 -1.40 -3.97 9.97
CA ALA A 33 -2.06 -5.18 9.53
C ALA A 33 -1.76 -5.52 8.07
N LEU A 34 -1.75 -4.52 7.17
CA LEU A 34 -1.35 -4.68 5.78
C LEU A 34 0.08 -5.20 5.67
N LEU A 35 1.04 -4.56 6.36
CA LEU A 35 2.43 -4.98 6.33
C LEU A 35 2.61 -6.39 6.92
N GLY A 36 1.94 -6.68 8.03
CA GLY A 36 1.96 -7.99 8.66
C GLY A 36 1.51 -9.09 7.70
N PHE A 37 0.39 -8.87 7.00
CA PHE A 37 -0.14 -9.83 6.03
C PHE A 37 0.72 -9.92 4.75
N LEU A 38 1.22 -8.78 4.27
CA LEU A 38 2.14 -8.73 3.14
C LEU A 38 3.34 -9.63 3.42
N LYS A 39 3.96 -9.51 4.60
CA LYS A 39 5.10 -10.32 5.02
C LYS A 39 4.78 -11.81 5.17
N SER A 40 3.65 -12.16 5.81
CA SER A 40 3.32 -13.56 6.10
C SER A 40 2.84 -14.33 4.87
N ASP A 41 2.13 -13.67 3.95
CA ASP A 41 1.31 -14.34 2.95
C ASP A 41 1.59 -13.97 1.50
N ILE A 42 2.28 -12.86 1.25
CA ILE A 42 2.56 -12.39 -0.11
C ILE A 42 4.06 -12.46 -0.41
N LEU A 43 4.91 -11.82 0.40
CA LEU A 43 6.35 -11.78 0.16
C LEU A 43 6.97 -13.17 0.22
N GLY A 44 7.80 -13.49 -0.76
CA GLY A 44 8.43 -14.80 -0.90
C GLY A 44 7.52 -15.89 -1.46
N LYS A 45 6.34 -15.53 -2.00
CA LYS A 45 5.37 -16.46 -2.59
C LYS A 45 4.82 -15.91 -3.91
N GLY A 46 4.31 -16.78 -4.78
CA GLY A 46 3.61 -16.38 -6.02
C GLY A 46 4.45 -15.49 -6.95
N ASN A 47 3.86 -14.42 -7.45
CA ASN A 47 4.54 -13.41 -8.28
C ASN A 47 5.47 -12.50 -7.47
N SER A 48 5.43 -12.57 -6.14
CA SER A 48 6.32 -11.86 -5.20
C SER A 48 7.34 -12.79 -4.55
N GLN A 49 7.68 -13.93 -5.20
CA GLN A 49 8.72 -14.83 -4.69
C GLN A 49 10.08 -14.13 -4.58
N TYR A 50 10.37 -13.29 -5.56
CA TYR A 50 11.43 -12.29 -5.55
C TYR A 50 10.76 -10.94 -5.74
N VAL A 51 11.16 -9.92 -4.98
CA VAL A 51 10.49 -8.62 -5.02
C VAL A 51 11.42 -7.55 -5.54
N ASP A 52 10.94 -6.82 -6.54
CA ASP A 52 11.60 -5.63 -7.08
C ASP A 52 10.81 -4.36 -6.78
N LEU A 53 9.48 -4.48 -6.64
CA LEU A 53 8.58 -3.36 -6.56
C LEU A 53 7.57 -3.57 -5.44
N PHE A 54 7.46 -2.57 -4.59
CA PHE A 54 6.42 -2.41 -3.58
C PHE A 54 5.51 -1.25 -3.97
N PHE A 55 4.21 -1.45 -3.84
CA PHE A 55 3.24 -0.39 -4.09
C PHE A 55 2.36 -0.22 -2.87
N LEU A 56 2.10 1.02 -2.51
CA LEU A 56 0.96 1.38 -1.70
C LEU A 56 0.05 2.26 -2.55
N LYS A 57 -1.14 1.77 -2.87
CA LYS A 57 -2.21 2.60 -3.42
C LYS A 57 -3.14 3.04 -2.29
N ILE A 58 -3.41 4.34 -2.24
CA ILE A 58 -4.30 4.94 -1.25
C ILE A 58 -5.49 5.51 -2.02
N ASN A 59 -6.66 4.90 -1.83
CA ASN A 59 -7.90 5.46 -2.35
C ASN A 59 -8.67 6.15 -1.22
N THR A 60 -8.62 7.48 -1.20
CA THR A 60 -9.15 8.30 -0.11
C THR A 60 -10.68 8.37 -0.11
N ASP A 61 -11.33 8.31 -1.28
CA ASP A 61 -12.79 8.37 -1.41
C ASP A 61 -13.52 7.17 -0.75
N SER A 62 -12.86 6.01 -0.77
CA SER A 62 -13.37 4.71 -0.33
C SER A 62 -12.63 4.23 0.91
N GLY A 63 -11.62 4.97 1.35
CA GLY A 63 -10.73 4.62 2.46
C GLY A 63 -9.94 3.33 2.21
N ARG A 64 -9.72 2.92 0.96
CA ARG A 64 -9.01 1.66 0.67
C ARG A 64 -7.51 1.88 0.65
N LEU A 65 -6.80 1.11 1.45
CA LEU A 65 -5.34 0.99 1.42
C LEU A 65 -5.02 -0.35 0.75
N ILE A 66 -4.19 -0.32 -0.29
CA ILE A 66 -3.83 -1.49 -1.09
C ILE A 66 -2.32 -1.59 -1.13
N ALA A 67 -1.76 -2.65 -0.57
CA ALA A 67 -0.34 -2.93 -0.62
C ALA A 67 -0.06 -4.09 -1.58
N CYS A 68 0.83 -3.89 -2.54
CA CYS A 68 1.19 -4.89 -3.54
C CYS A 68 2.71 -5.08 -3.60
N ALA A 69 3.12 -6.27 -4.03
CA ALA A 69 4.51 -6.61 -4.31
C ALA A 69 4.61 -7.40 -5.62
N THR A 70 5.67 -7.18 -6.40
CA THR A 70 5.88 -7.92 -7.66
C THR A 70 7.34 -7.80 -8.13
N THR A 71 7.69 -8.54 -9.20
CA THR A 71 8.95 -8.34 -9.94
C THR A 71 8.78 -7.30 -11.05
N LYS A 72 9.87 -6.68 -11.52
CA LYS A 72 9.88 -5.75 -12.66
C LYS A 72 9.27 -6.38 -13.93
N GLU A 73 9.59 -7.64 -14.17
CA GLU A 73 9.05 -8.41 -15.30
C GLU A 73 7.53 -8.58 -15.20
N LYS A 74 7.03 -8.99 -14.03
CA LYS A 74 5.60 -9.23 -13.80
C LYS A 74 4.80 -7.93 -13.79
N TYR A 75 5.37 -6.87 -13.23
CA TYR A 75 4.77 -5.54 -13.30
C TYR A 75 4.56 -5.08 -14.74
N SER A 76 5.55 -5.28 -15.61
CA SER A 76 5.45 -4.94 -17.04
C SER A 76 4.35 -5.73 -17.76
N ALA A 77 3.95 -6.88 -17.22
CA ALA A 77 2.83 -7.69 -17.71
C ALA A 77 1.48 -7.34 -17.03
N GLY A 78 1.44 -6.32 -16.17
CA GLY A 78 0.25 -5.92 -15.41
C GLY A 78 -0.12 -6.87 -14.27
N VAL A 79 0.86 -7.59 -13.72
CA VAL A 79 0.65 -8.60 -12.67
C VAL A 79 1.33 -8.17 -11.37
N ALA A 80 0.57 -8.19 -10.27
CA ALA A 80 1.08 -8.00 -8.92
C ALA A 80 0.27 -8.85 -7.92
N ASP A 81 0.94 -9.30 -6.85
CA ASP A 81 0.25 -9.90 -5.72
C ASP A 81 0.09 -8.85 -4.62
N GLY A 82 -0.97 -8.91 -3.82
CA GLY A 82 -1.28 -7.85 -2.90
C GLY A 82 -2.37 -8.15 -1.90
N CYS A 83 -2.62 -7.17 -1.05
CA CYS A 83 -3.68 -7.20 -0.08
C CYS A 83 -4.27 -5.80 0.06
N CYS A 84 -5.54 -5.74 0.47
CA CYS A 84 -6.21 -4.48 0.72
C CYS A 84 -7.01 -4.51 2.01
N ILE A 85 -7.16 -3.34 2.61
CA ILE A 85 -8.02 -3.13 3.78
C ILE A 85 -8.76 -1.80 3.62
N ARG A 86 -9.98 -1.72 4.13
CA ARG A 86 -10.70 -0.46 4.28
C ARG A 86 -10.33 0.18 5.62
N CYS A 87 -9.90 1.44 5.59
CA CYS A 87 -9.62 2.27 6.73
C CYS A 87 -10.59 3.46 6.77
N GLN A 88 -11.46 3.49 7.78
CA GLN A 88 -12.47 4.55 7.91
C GLN A 88 -11.84 5.92 8.21
N ALA A 89 -10.70 5.96 8.90
CA ALA A 89 -10.00 7.21 9.19
C ALA A 89 -9.60 7.98 7.93
N VAL A 90 -9.11 7.26 6.92
CA VAL A 90 -8.72 7.83 5.62
C VAL A 90 -9.95 8.38 4.90
N GLN A 91 -11.06 7.65 4.93
CA GLN A 91 -12.30 8.10 4.30
C GLN A 91 -12.93 9.30 5.02
N ASN A 92 -12.86 9.32 6.35
CA ASN A 92 -13.35 10.43 7.15
C ASN A 92 -12.58 11.72 6.85
N TYR A 93 -11.27 11.64 6.58
CA TYR A 93 -10.50 12.80 6.15
C TYR A 93 -11.05 13.39 4.84
N TRP A 94 -11.35 12.52 3.86
CA TRP A 94 -11.97 12.92 2.60
C TRP A 94 -13.34 13.59 2.84
N TYR A 95 -14.24 12.95 3.60
CA TYR A 95 -15.57 13.51 3.88
C TYR A 95 -15.51 14.83 4.64
N ASN A 96 -14.63 14.95 5.63
CA ASN A 96 -14.48 16.19 6.38
C ASN A 96 -13.98 17.35 5.52
N LEU A 97 -13.13 17.07 4.53
CA LEU A 97 -12.70 18.10 3.57
C LEU A 97 -13.83 18.47 2.62
N ASP A 98 -14.57 17.50 2.10
CA ASP A 98 -15.70 17.71 1.20
C ASP A 98 -16.80 18.54 1.89
N ASP A 99 -17.21 18.12 3.09
CA ASP A 99 -18.19 18.81 3.93
C ASP A 99 -17.76 20.23 4.34
N SER A 100 -16.44 20.50 4.38
CA SER A 100 -15.92 21.84 4.68
C SER A 100 -16.10 22.85 3.54
N GLY A 101 -16.42 22.39 2.32
CA GLY A 101 -16.68 23.24 1.17
C GLY A 101 -15.47 24.04 0.70
N VAL A 102 -14.24 23.50 0.89
CA VAL A 102 -13.03 24.11 0.32
C VAL A 102 -13.08 24.08 -1.22
N ALA A 103 -12.33 24.98 -1.87
CA ALA A 103 -12.20 24.96 -3.31
C ALA A 103 -11.52 23.68 -3.82
N ASP A 104 -11.89 23.22 -5.03
CA ASP A 104 -11.45 21.94 -5.60
C ASP A 104 -9.92 21.81 -5.67
N ASP A 105 -9.21 22.87 -6.03
CA ASP A 105 -7.75 22.89 -6.08
C ASP A 105 -7.11 22.68 -4.70
N VAL A 106 -7.67 23.32 -3.67
CA VAL A 106 -7.27 23.14 -2.28
C VAL A 106 -7.62 21.74 -1.78
N PHE A 107 -8.77 21.20 -2.21
CA PHE A 107 -9.19 19.84 -1.88
C PHE A 107 -8.18 18.81 -2.40
N GLU A 108 -7.84 18.87 -3.70
CA GLU A 108 -6.89 17.97 -4.34
C GLU A 108 -5.50 18.01 -3.69
N ILE A 109 -5.00 19.21 -3.37
CA ILE A 109 -3.72 19.39 -2.69
C ILE A 109 -3.73 18.69 -1.33
N LYS A 110 -4.76 18.91 -0.51
CA LYS A 110 -4.84 18.32 0.83
C LYS A 110 -4.98 16.81 0.81
N ILE A 111 -5.77 16.26 -0.11
CA ILE A 111 -5.88 14.81 -0.29
C ILE A 111 -4.54 14.21 -0.71
N THR A 112 -3.81 14.88 -1.60
CA THR A 112 -2.47 14.46 -2.04
C THR A 112 -1.48 14.50 -0.88
N GLU A 113 -1.47 15.56 -0.08
CA GLU A 113 -0.61 15.70 1.10
C GLU A 113 -0.90 14.59 2.12
N HIS A 114 -2.17 14.33 2.43
CA HIS A 114 -2.54 13.26 3.34
C HIS A 114 -2.12 11.86 2.83
N SER A 115 -2.24 11.63 1.53
CA SER A 115 -1.78 10.38 0.91
C SER A 115 -0.25 10.23 1.01
N LYS A 116 0.51 11.31 0.84
CA LYS A 116 1.96 11.32 1.04
C LYS A 116 2.33 11.00 2.50
N GLU A 117 1.61 11.58 3.46
CA GLU A 117 1.84 11.31 4.89
C GLU A 117 1.63 9.83 5.25
N ILE A 118 0.51 9.24 4.81
CA ILE A 118 0.21 7.82 5.02
C ILE A 118 1.32 6.95 4.38
N GLY A 119 1.69 7.25 3.14
CA GLY A 119 2.69 6.45 2.46
C GLY A 119 4.11 6.62 3.01
N ALA A 120 4.46 7.79 3.56
CA ALA A 120 5.72 7.99 4.29
C ALA A 120 5.75 7.17 5.59
N HIS A 121 4.61 7.05 6.28
CA HIS A 121 4.48 6.16 7.44
C HIS A 121 4.72 4.71 7.03
N PHE A 122 4.06 4.23 5.96
CA PHE A 122 4.25 2.86 5.49
C PHE A 122 5.70 2.58 5.07
N LYS A 123 6.37 3.52 4.39
CA LYS A 123 7.80 3.43 4.07
C LYS A 123 8.64 3.26 5.33
N LYS A 124 8.40 4.07 6.37
CA LYS A 124 9.12 3.95 7.64
C LYS A 124 9.00 2.53 8.20
N MET A 125 7.80 1.95 8.14
CA MET A 125 7.56 0.58 8.59
C MET A 125 8.26 -0.46 7.72
N LEU A 126 8.30 -0.28 6.39
CA LEU A 126 9.10 -1.13 5.49
C LEU A 126 10.59 -1.09 5.86
N ASN A 127 11.14 0.11 6.10
CA ASN A 127 12.55 0.30 6.48
C ASN A 127 12.88 -0.31 7.86
N GLU A 128 11.96 -0.23 8.83
CA GLU A 128 12.10 -0.90 10.13
C GLU A 128 12.11 -2.42 10.02
N ASN A 129 11.60 -2.97 8.91
CA ASN A 129 11.51 -4.40 8.63
C ASN A 129 12.42 -4.84 7.46
N VAL A 130 13.41 -4.00 7.12
CA VAL A 130 14.18 -4.09 5.88
C VAL A 130 14.87 -5.44 5.70
N ASP A 131 15.45 -6.02 6.76
CA ASP A 131 16.21 -7.29 6.67
C ASP A 131 15.32 -8.47 6.26
N GLU A 132 14.13 -8.57 6.86
CA GLU A 132 13.17 -9.63 6.54
C GLU A 132 12.64 -9.50 5.12
N ILE A 133 12.46 -8.26 4.66
CA ILE A 133 12.01 -7.94 3.31
C ILE A 133 13.12 -8.22 2.30
N PHE A 134 14.37 -7.83 2.62
CA PHE A 134 15.56 -7.99 1.78
C PHE A 134 15.84 -9.46 1.47
N ALA A 135 15.60 -10.36 2.44
CA ALA A 135 15.70 -11.80 2.23
C ALA A 135 14.78 -12.33 1.11
N LYS A 136 13.81 -11.53 0.64
CA LYS A 136 12.85 -11.84 -0.43
C LYS A 136 13.02 -10.96 -1.67
N CYS A 137 14.01 -10.08 -1.72
CA CYS A 137 14.25 -9.24 -2.89
C CYS A 137 14.93 -10.04 -4.02
N SER A 138 14.76 -9.58 -5.26
CA SER A 138 15.58 -10.09 -6.36
C SER A 138 17.02 -9.57 -6.22
N VAL A 139 17.94 -10.04 -7.07
CA VAL A 139 19.32 -9.52 -7.10
C VAL A 139 19.28 -8.07 -7.64
N GLY A 140 19.25 -7.08 -6.75
CA GLY A 140 19.27 -5.64 -7.04
C GLY A 140 18.43 -4.80 -6.07
N ASP A 141 18.26 -3.50 -6.38
CA ASP A 141 17.46 -2.57 -5.57
C ASP A 141 15.96 -2.82 -5.79
N ALA A 142 15.19 -2.78 -4.69
CA ALA A 142 13.75 -2.68 -4.73
C ALA A 142 13.26 -1.22 -4.61
N THR A 143 12.19 -0.91 -5.32
CA THR A 143 11.59 0.43 -5.42
C THR A 143 10.21 0.43 -4.78
N TYR A 144 9.89 1.51 -4.07
CA TYR A 144 8.59 1.73 -3.44
C TYR A 144 7.87 2.90 -4.07
N TRP A 145 6.62 2.65 -4.46
CA TRP A 145 5.74 3.67 -5.02
C TRP A 145 4.52 3.92 -4.14
N ILE A 146 4.18 5.20 -3.99
CA ILE A 146 2.87 5.63 -3.50
C ILE A 146 2.04 6.02 -4.72
N ILE A 147 0.96 5.28 -4.97
CA ILE A 147 0.02 5.57 -6.06
C ILE A 147 -1.21 6.28 -5.48
N GLY A 148 -1.55 7.40 -6.12
CA GLY A 148 -2.62 8.30 -5.75
C GLY A 148 -4.03 7.85 -6.13
N ILE A 149 -4.89 8.87 -6.17
CA ILE A 149 -6.33 8.78 -6.43
C ILE A 149 -6.58 8.16 -7.80
N GLU A 150 -5.92 8.69 -8.84
CA GLU A 150 -6.04 8.15 -10.18
C GLU A 150 -5.18 6.89 -10.37
N PRO A 151 -5.71 5.85 -11.03
CA PRO A 151 -4.92 4.69 -11.43
C PRO A 151 -3.72 5.16 -12.27
N ASN A 152 -2.50 4.86 -11.80
CA ASN A 152 -1.19 5.19 -12.39
C ASN A 152 -0.57 6.54 -12.01
N ASP A 153 -1.20 7.35 -11.17
CA ASP A 153 -0.58 8.57 -10.66
C ASP A 153 0.41 8.23 -9.54
N ILE A 154 1.69 8.14 -9.88
CA ILE A 154 2.75 7.97 -8.88
C ILE A 154 2.97 9.32 -8.19
N ILE A 155 2.58 9.38 -6.92
CA ILE A 155 2.76 10.56 -6.06
C ILE A 155 4.17 10.60 -5.47
N VAL A 156 4.76 9.43 -5.19
CA VAL A 156 6.12 9.26 -4.66
C VAL A 156 6.75 8.01 -5.29
N ASP A 157 8.01 8.13 -5.71
CA ASP A 157 8.85 7.05 -6.21
C ASP A 157 10.21 7.11 -5.50
N GLU A 158 10.55 6.06 -4.74
CA GLU A 158 11.79 6.02 -3.98
C GLU A 158 12.42 4.62 -4.02
N LYS A 159 13.74 4.57 -4.05
CA LYS A 159 14.47 3.34 -3.79
C LYS A 159 14.45 3.03 -2.30
N LEU A 160 14.05 1.82 -1.94
CA LEU A 160 14.03 1.37 -0.54
C LEU A 160 15.40 0.89 -0.06
N PHE A 161 16.23 0.40 -0.99
CA PHE A 161 17.52 -0.20 -0.69
C PHE A 161 18.57 0.58 -1.49
N ASP A 162 19.30 1.47 -0.82
CA ASP A 162 20.59 1.93 -1.30
C ASP A 162 21.65 1.09 -0.56
N GLU A 163 22.43 0.30 -1.28
CA GLU A 163 23.73 -0.14 -0.78
C GLU A 163 24.58 1.12 -0.63
N ASN A 164 24.50 1.83 0.49
CA ASN A 164 25.52 2.73 1.08
C ASN A 164 24.89 3.63 2.16
N ASP A 165 25.17 3.31 3.43
CA ASP A 165 25.81 4.25 4.36
C ASP A 165 26.66 3.47 5.38
#